data_AF-A0A3M8SKP8-F1
#
_entry.id   AF-A0A3M8SKP8-F1
#
_cell.length_a   1.000
_cell.length_b   1.000
_cell.length_c   1.000
_cell.angle_alpha   90.00
_cell.angle_beta   90.00
_cell.angle_gamma   90.00
#
_symmetry.space_group_name_H-M   'P 1'
#
loop_
_entity.id
_entity.type
_entity.pdbx_description
1 polymer ?
#
loop_
_entity_poly.entity_id
_entity_poly.type
_entity_poly.pdbx_seq_one_letter_code
_entity_poly.pdbx_strand_id
1 'polypeptide(L)'
;MGQIDGVSPVAVCTDARAWLRFAPMNAIATRLTAALLVACACTPAVAQTALTPVDAAATVADHPEAANVQVESLDQNPSTAVAAPPADEAAIAPPISAGDAHEGDAGNARQDDEHDEEADAAAADAFFERLAGLCGHAFAGRVVIDAPTPAGDDPFAGKALVMHVRECSQRELRIPFHVGDDRSRTWVVTRTRKGLRLKHDHRHADGSDDDVTLYGGDSEAGGSARRQQFPVDDDSRATFTRTNRAVSNTNVWAIEVEPGQLFVYELARPGRLFRVEFDLGQPVAAPPPPWGSR
;
A
#
# COMPACT_ATOMS: atom_id res chain seq x y z
N MET A 1 -75.26 -10.69 28.13
CA MET A 1 -74.88 -9.36 27.59
C MET A 1 -73.35 -9.28 27.65
N GLY A 2 -72.57 -9.09 26.60
CA GLY A 2 -72.83 -8.94 25.17
C GLY A 2 -71.71 -9.63 24.38
N GLN A 3 -71.96 -9.84 23.10
CA GLN A 3 -71.28 -10.73 22.18
C GLN A 3 -70.60 -9.95 21.05
N ILE A 4 -69.52 -10.52 20.49
CA ILE A 4 -69.04 -10.58 19.08
C ILE A 4 -67.49 -10.52 19.06
N ASP A 5 -66.76 -11.61 18.79
CA ASP A 5 -66.49 -12.29 17.48
C ASP A 5 -65.66 -11.37 16.54
N GLY A 6 -64.54 -11.76 15.92
CA GLY A 6 -63.97 -13.09 15.72
C GLY A 6 -62.55 -13.05 15.13
N VAL A 7 -61.98 -14.25 15.10
CA VAL A 7 -60.65 -14.66 14.61
C VAL A 7 -60.78 -15.14 13.16
N SER A 8 -59.77 -14.93 12.30
CA SER A 8 -59.35 -15.92 11.28
C SER A 8 -58.05 -15.55 10.51
N PRO A 9 -57.39 -16.54 9.87
CA PRO A 9 -55.93 -16.62 9.76
C PRO A 9 -55.37 -16.68 8.33
N VAL A 10 -54.05 -16.90 8.29
CA VAL A 10 -53.09 -17.16 7.20
C VAL A 10 -53.55 -18.18 6.14
N ALA A 11 -53.14 -17.96 4.89
CA ALA A 11 -53.04 -19.01 3.86
C ALA A 11 -51.79 -18.83 2.97
N VAL A 12 -51.14 -19.97 2.70
CA VAL A 12 -50.02 -20.26 1.78
C VAL A 12 -50.62 -20.92 0.52
N CYS A 13 -49.98 -20.77 -0.67
CA CYS A 13 -49.85 -21.78 -1.76
C CYS A 13 -49.26 -21.12 -3.04
N THR A 14 -48.03 -21.48 -3.45
CA THR A 14 -47.61 -22.45 -4.51
C THR A 14 -47.69 -21.98 -5.98
N ASP A 15 -46.49 -21.77 -6.55
CA ASP A 15 -45.93 -22.21 -7.84
C ASP A 15 -46.83 -22.53 -9.05
N ALA A 16 -46.54 -21.92 -10.21
CA ALA A 16 -46.75 -22.50 -11.54
C ALA A 16 -45.88 -21.82 -12.62
N ARG A 17 -45.07 -22.66 -13.26
CA ARG A 17 -44.18 -22.41 -14.40
C ARG A 17 -44.91 -22.19 -15.74
N ALA A 18 -44.46 -21.16 -16.45
CA ALA A 18 -43.86 -21.22 -17.80
C ALA A 18 -44.68 -21.09 -19.12
N TRP A 19 -43.92 -20.53 -20.09
CA TRP A 19 -44.00 -20.54 -21.56
C TRP A 19 -45.13 -19.77 -22.26
N LEU A 20 -44.76 -18.72 -23.02
CA LEU A 20 -45.14 -18.47 -24.43
C LEU A 20 -44.53 -17.12 -24.88
N ARG A 21 -43.42 -17.17 -25.63
CA ARG A 21 -43.29 -16.95 -27.09
C ARG A 21 -43.25 -15.48 -27.55
N PHE A 22 -42.10 -15.17 -28.16
CA PHE A 22 -41.79 -14.20 -29.20
C PHE A 22 -42.97 -13.52 -29.93
N ALA A 23 -42.88 -12.19 -30.07
CA ALA A 23 -43.32 -11.46 -31.25
C ALA A 23 -42.37 -10.26 -31.55
N PRO A 24 -42.22 -9.83 -32.81
CA PRO A 24 -41.07 -9.08 -33.30
C PRO A 24 -41.37 -7.65 -33.82
N MET A 25 -40.29 -6.89 -34.00
CA MET A 25 -40.01 -5.88 -35.06
C MET A 25 -40.79 -4.56 -35.19
N ASN A 26 -39.95 -3.54 -35.47
CA ASN A 26 -40.13 -2.36 -36.33
C ASN A 26 -40.75 -1.07 -35.77
N ALA A 27 -39.83 -0.13 -35.48
CA ALA A 27 -39.65 1.15 -36.19
C ALA A 27 -40.88 2.02 -36.47
N ILE A 28 -40.86 3.24 -35.93
CA ILE A 28 -41.27 4.49 -36.59
C ILE A 28 -40.48 5.64 -35.96
N ALA A 29 -39.82 6.43 -36.82
CA ALA A 29 -39.21 7.70 -36.50
C ALA A 29 -40.25 8.83 -36.57
N THR A 30 -39.91 9.99 -35.98
CA THR A 30 -40.30 11.37 -36.40
C THR A 30 -41.04 12.23 -35.35
N ARG A 31 -40.25 13.13 -34.75
CA ARG A 31 -40.44 14.59 -34.47
C ARG A 31 -41.55 15.12 -33.54
N LEU A 32 -41.03 15.91 -32.59
CA LEU A 32 -41.45 17.23 -32.08
C LEU A 32 -42.92 17.47 -31.73
N THR A 33 -43.14 17.73 -30.44
CA THR A 33 -43.99 18.85 -30.01
C THR A 33 -43.39 19.49 -28.76
N ALA A 34 -43.12 20.79 -28.84
CA ALA A 34 -42.69 21.61 -27.74
C ALA A 34 -43.86 21.87 -26.78
N ALA A 35 -43.62 21.77 -25.47
CA ALA A 35 -44.50 22.32 -24.45
C ALA A 35 -43.67 23.20 -23.52
N LEU A 36 -43.92 24.50 -23.67
CA LEU A 36 -43.43 25.60 -22.87
C LEU A 36 -44.07 25.50 -21.47
N LEU A 37 -43.29 25.38 -20.42
CA LEU A 37 -43.74 25.60 -19.04
C LEU A 37 -42.82 26.63 -18.38
N VAL A 38 -43.36 27.84 -18.33
CA VAL A 38 -42.91 28.97 -17.52
C VAL A 38 -43.20 28.65 -16.05
N ALA A 39 -42.18 28.73 -15.20
CA ALA A 39 -42.36 28.86 -13.76
C ALA A 39 -41.32 29.82 -13.18
N CYS A 40 -41.82 30.82 -12.47
CA CYS A 40 -41.14 31.98 -11.92
C CYS A 40 -39.95 31.65 -11.02
N ALA A 41 -38.84 32.37 -11.23
CA ALA A 41 -37.80 32.56 -10.24
C ALA A 41 -38.23 33.65 -9.23
N CYS A 42 -38.08 33.37 -7.94
CA CYS A 42 -38.06 34.38 -6.88
C CYS A 42 -36.71 34.25 -6.15
N THR A 43 -35.79 35.16 -6.45
CA THR A 43 -34.58 35.40 -5.66
C THR A 43 -34.79 36.63 -4.79
N PRO A 44 -34.50 36.60 -3.48
CA PRO A 44 -34.36 37.82 -2.71
C PRO A 44 -32.95 38.39 -2.92
N ALA A 45 -32.93 39.67 -3.28
CA ALA A 45 -31.75 40.52 -3.33
C ALA A 45 -31.23 40.80 -1.92
N VAL A 46 -29.91 40.66 -1.71
CA VAL A 46 -29.22 41.24 -0.57
C VAL A 46 -28.25 42.30 -1.09
N ALA A 47 -28.34 43.48 -0.48
CA ALA A 47 -27.69 44.71 -0.86
C ALA A 47 -26.15 44.61 -0.85
N GLN A 48 -25.53 45.08 -1.92
CA GLN A 48 -24.09 45.35 -1.98
C GLN A 48 -23.84 46.74 -1.38
N THR A 49 -23.10 46.79 -0.27
CA THR A 49 -22.48 48.03 0.21
C THR A 49 -21.04 48.04 -0.30
N ALA A 50 -20.71 49.06 -1.10
CA ALA A 50 -19.37 49.30 -1.61
C ALA A 50 -18.44 49.76 -0.47
N LEU A 51 -17.26 49.16 -0.40
CA LEU A 51 -16.11 49.68 0.33
C LEU A 51 -14.92 49.78 -0.65
N THR A 52 -14.29 50.94 -0.64
CA THR A 52 -13.16 51.38 -1.47
C THR A 52 -11.89 50.57 -1.19
N PRO A 53 -10.95 50.46 -2.16
CA PRO A 53 -9.68 49.78 -1.95
C PRO A 53 -8.73 50.68 -1.15
N VAL A 54 -8.15 50.14 -0.08
CA VAL A 54 -6.97 50.71 0.57
C VAL A 54 -5.80 49.83 0.17
N ASP A 55 -4.80 50.46 -0.44
CA ASP A 55 -3.49 49.86 -0.71
C ASP A 55 -2.90 49.28 0.58
N ALA A 56 -2.63 47.98 0.55
CA ALA A 56 -1.70 47.33 1.46
C ALA A 56 -0.83 46.38 0.63
N ALA A 57 0.34 46.91 0.25
CA ALA A 57 1.48 46.10 -0.14
C ALA A 57 1.86 45.22 1.07
N ALA A 58 1.36 43.99 1.08
CA ALA A 58 1.85 42.92 1.94
C ALA A 58 2.80 42.07 1.10
N THR A 59 4.07 42.20 1.44
CA THR A 59 5.18 41.33 1.05
C THR A 59 4.75 39.88 0.91
N VAL A 60 5.00 39.30 -0.27
CA VAL A 60 5.04 37.85 -0.49
C VAL A 60 6.08 37.29 0.48
N ALA A 61 5.61 36.74 1.60
CA ALA A 61 6.41 35.84 2.40
C ALA A 61 6.36 34.49 1.68
N ASP A 62 7.50 34.10 1.11
CA ASP A 62 7.82 32.72 0.75
C ASP A 62 7.31 31.81 1.87
N HIS A 63 6.31 30.99 1.55
CA HIS A 63 6.00 29.84 2.37
C HIS A 63 7.13 28.84 2.14
N PRO A 64 7.88 28.41 3.16
CA PRO A 64 8.78 27.31 2.99
C PRO A 64 7.96 26.08 2.60
N GLU A 65 8.34 25.50 1.47
CA GLU A 65 8.00 24.17 0.99
C GLU A 65 7.82 23.22 2.18
N ALA A 66 6.62 22.65 2.32
CA ALA A 66 6.32 21.67 3.36
C ALA A 66 7.28 20.49 3.18
N ALA A 67 8.29 20.42 4.04
CA ALA A 67 9.30 19.38 4.02
C ALA A 67 8.62 18.01 4.00
N ASN A 68 8.96 17.24 2.98
CA ASN A 68 8.51 15.87 2.78
C ASN A 68 9.03 15.01 3.94
N VAL A 69 8.23 14.86 5.00
CA VAL A 69 8.61 14.04 6.16
C VAL A 69 8.46 12.58 5.72
N GLN A 70 9.56 12.01 5.24
CA GLN A 70 9.68 10.61 4.88
C GLN A 70 9.55 9.78 6.17
N VAL A 71 8.99 8.58 6.07
CA VAL A 71 9.06 7.57 7.15
C VAL A 71 10.52 7.30 7.54
N GLU A 72 11.44 7.55 6.59
CA GLU A 72 12.90 7.50 6.78
C GLU A 72 13.53 8.85 7.16
N SER A 73 12.85 9.99 7.04
CA SER A 73 13.38 11.31 7.47
C SER A 73 13.09 11.56 8.95
N LEU A 74 12.20 10.78 9.56
CA LEU A 74 12.04 10.69 11.01
C LEU A 74 13.33 10.23 11.72
N ASP A 75 14.30 9.72 10.97
CA ASP A 75 15.52 9.09 11.48
C ASP A 75 16.76 10.01 11.53
N GLN A 76 16.61 11.33 11.36
CA GLN A 76 17.76 12.27 11.31
C GLN A 76 18.39 12.64 12.68
N ASN A 77 18.02 12.02 13.81
CA ASN A 77 18.59 12.38 15.12
C ASN A 77 19.67 11.37 15.58
N PRO A 78 20.94 11.77 15.74
CA PRO A 78 22.01 10.85 16.10
C PRO A 78 21.93 10.45 17.58
N SER A 79 21.51 9.22 17.86
CA SER A 79 21.78 8.60 19.16
C SER A 79 23.23 8.14 19.20
N THR A 80 23.95 8.61 20.21
CA THR A 80 25.37 8.37 20.50
C THR A 80 25.77 6.90 20.37
N ALA A 81 26.74 6.62 19.50
CA ALA A 81 27.40 5.33 19.39
C ALA A 81 28.27 5.05 20.63
N VAL A 82 28.02 3.92 21.30
CA VAL A 82 28.96 3.33 22.26
C VAL A 82 29.81 2.31 21.50
N ALA A 83 31.12 2.51 21.51
CA ALA A 83 32.10 1.68 20.81
C ALA A 83 32.13 0.24 21.36
N ALA A 84 32.16 -0.74 20.46
CA ALA A 84 32.49 -2.12 20.79
C ALA A 84 34.03 -2.31 20.85
N PRO A 85 34.57 -3.07 21.81
CA PRO A 85 36.00 -3.36 21.90
C PRO A 85 36.45 -4.44 20.88
N PRO A 86 37.76 -4.50 20.55
CA PRO A 86 38.28 -5.44 19.56
C PRO A 86 38.35 -6.87 20.13
N ALA A 87 38.07 -7.86 19.28
CA ALA A 87 38.30 -9.27 19.57
C ALA A 87 39.78 -9.61 19.31
N ASP A 88 40.44 -10.10 20.35
CA ASP A 88 41.79 -10.62 20.37
C ASP A 88 41.83 -12.11 19.99
N GLU A 89 43.00 -12.55 19.58
CA GLU A 89 43.33 -13.78 18.85
C GLU A 89 43.37 -15.06 19.71
N ALA A 90 43.29 -16.20 19.01
CA ALA A 90 43.85 -17.52 19.31
C ALA A 90 42.95 -18.62 19.94
N ALA A 91 42.69 -19.66 19.14
CA ALA A 91 42.68 -21.05 19.61
C ALA A 91 43.17 -22.00 18.50
N ILE A 92 44.22 -22.74 18.85
CA ILE A 92 44.87 -23.80 18.08
C ILE A 92 44.01 -25.08 18.17
N ALA A 93 43.75 -25.74 17.04
CA ALA A 93 43.14 -27.08 17.00
C ALA A 93 44.10 -28.12 16.37
N PRO A 94 44.14 -29.38 16.86
CA PRO A 94 45.01 -30.44 16.34
C PRO A 94 44.42 -31.11 15.07
N PRO A 95 45.22 -31.89 14.31
CA PRO A 95 44.78 -32.46 13.04
C PRO A 95 43.80 -33.62 13.25
N ILE A 96 42.65 -33.55 12.59
CA ILE A 96 41.73 -34.69 12.44
C ILE A 96 42.14 -35.53 11.24
N SER A 97 42.25 -36.83 11.49
CA SER A 97 42.66 -37.88 10.57
C SER A 97 41.69 -37.99 9.38
N ALA A 98 42.26 -38.25 8.20
CA ALA A 98 41.53 -38.72 7.04
C ALA A 98 40.85 -40.06 7.36
N GLY A 99 39.54 -40.12 7.12
CA GLY A 99 38.72 -41.31 7.23
C GLY A 99 37.61 -41.25 6.19
N ASP A 100 37.75 -42.10 5.17
CA ASP A 100 36.76 -42.66 4.25
C ASP A 100 35.71 -41.73 3.61
N ALA A 101 35.89 -41.54 2.30
CA ALA A 101 34.89 -41.02 1.38
C ALA A 101 33.67 -41.95 1.35
N HIS A 102 32.53 -41.47 1.83
CA HIS A 102 31.23 -42.01 1.44
C HIS A 102 30.74 -41.26 0.20
N GLU A 103 30.96 -41.87 -0.95
CA GLU A 103 30.49 -41.39 -2.25
C GLU A 103 28.99 -41.69 -2.37
N GLY A 104 28.16 -40.80 -1.84
CA GLY A 104 26.69 -40.95 -1.87
C GLY A 104 25.95 -40.00 -0.93
N ASP A 105 26.04 -38.68 -1.15
CA ASP A 105 25.20 -37.69 -0.43
C ASP A 105 25.02 -36.35 -1.17
N ALA A 106 25.96 -35.97 -2.04
CA ALA A 106 25.91 -34.69 -2.78
C ALA A 106 24.71 -34.55 -3.74
N GLY A 107 23.97 -35.63 -4.00
CA GLY A 107 22.76 -35.61 -4.84
C GLY A 107 21.49 -35.22 -4.10
N ASN A 108 21.41 -35.47 -2.78
CA ASN A 108 20.19 -35.21 -2.00
C ASN A 108 20.11 -33.72 -1.62
N ALA A 109 21.22 -33.14 -1.14
CA ALA A 109 21.26 -31.74 -0.72
C ALA A 109 20.90 -30.75 -1.85
N ARG A 110 21.31 -31.02 -3.10
CA ARG A 110 20.95 -30.15 -4.24
C ARG A 110 19.49 -30.27 -4.65
N GLN A 111 18.88 -31.44 -4.47
CA GLN A 111 17.46 -31.64 -4.75
C GLN A 111 16.61 -30.95 -3.68
N ASP A 112 17.04 -31.02 -2.42
CA ASP A 112 16.38 -30.33 -1.31
C ASP A 112 16.40 -28.79 -1.52
N ASP A 113 17.55 -28.22 -1.90
CA ASP A 113 17.67 -26.78 -2.21
C ASP A 113 16.80 -26.34 -3.41
N GLU A 114 16.72 -27.13 -4.48
CA GLU A 114 15.90 -26.83 -5.66
C GLU A 114 14.39 -26.89 -5.35
N HIS A 115 13.96 -27.84 -4.51
CA HIS A 115 12.58 -27.95 -4.07
C HIS A 115 12.15 -26.78 -3.18
N ASP A 116 13.04 -26.31 -2.30
CA ASP A 116 12.77 -25.16 -1.43
C ASP A 116 12.68 -23.86 -2.24
N GLU A 117 13.58 -23.63 -3.22
CA GLU A 117 13.50 -22.47 -4.11
C GLU A 117 12.20 -22.48 -4.96
N GLU A 118 11.73 -23.65 -5.43
CA GLU A 118 10.46 -23.77 -6.16
C GLU A 118 9.25 -23.48 -5.25
N ALA A 119 9.28 -23.97 -4.01
CA ALA A 119 8.23 -23.71 -3.03
C ALA A 119 8.13 -22.22 -2.67
N ASP A 120 9.27 -21.55 -2.48
CA ASP A 120 9.33 -20.12 -2.22
C ASP A 120 8.83 -19.30 -3.41
N ALA A 121 9.22 -19.67 -4.63
CA ALA A 121 8.72 -19.05 -5.86
C ALA A 121 7.19 -19.22 -5.99
N ALA A 122 6.64 -20.40 -5.70
CA ALA A 122 5.20 -20.63 -5.72
C ALA A 122 4.46 -19.80 -4.66
N ALA A 123 5.04 -19.63 -3.47
CA ALA A 123 4.49 -18.80 -2.40
C ALA A 123 4.48 -17.31 -2.78
N ALA A 124 5.59 -16.83 -3.34
CA ALA A 124 5.75 -15.47 -3.86
C ALA A 124 4.74 -15.18 -4.99
N ASP A 125 4.55 -16.13 -5.90
CA ASP A 125 3.59 -16.05 -6.98
C ASP A 125 2.14 -15.97 -6.47
N ALA A 126 1.77 -16.85 -5.54
CA ALA A 126 0.45 -16.83 -4.92
C ALA A 126 0.19 -15.53 -4.16
N PHE A 127 1.21 -14.97 -3.51
CA PHE A 127 1.13 -13.67 -2.85
C PHE A 127 0.91 -12.53 -3.87
N PHE A 128 1.67 -12.53 -4.97
CA PHE A 128 1.52 -11.53 -6.03
C PHE A 128 0.10 -11.55 -6.62
N GLU A 129 -0.47 -12.73 -6.86
CA GLU A 129 -1.85 -12.85 -7.37
C GLU A 129 -2.89 -12.30 -6.38
N ARG A 130 -2.67 -12.46 -5.06
CA ARG A 130 -3.54 -11.83 -4.06
C ARG A 130 -3.48 -10.31 -4.11
N LEU A 131 -2.28 -9.75 -4.25
CA LEU A 131 -2.12 -8.30 -4.44
C LEU A 131 -2.76 -7.83 -5.74
N ALA A 132 -2.54 -8.55 -6.85
CA ALA A 132 -3.13 -8.23 -8.14
C ALA A 132 -4.67 -8.29 -8.11
N GLY A 133 -5.26 -9.17 -7.30
CA GLY A 133 -6.71 -9.24 -7.08
C GLY A 133 -7.32 -7.97 -6.46
N LEU A 134 -6.51 -7.08 -5.90
CA LEU A 134 -6.95 -5.79 -5.35
C LEU A 134 -6.90 -4.65 -6.39
N CYS A 135 -6.52 -4.93 -7.64
CA CYS A 135 -6.30 -3.90 -8.65
C CYS A 135 -7.52 -2.99 -8.86
N GLY A 136 -7.28 -1.68 -8.91
CA GLY A 136 -8.29 -0.63 -9.04
C GLY A 136 -8.99 -0.25 -7.74
N HIS A 137 -8.75 -0.96 -6.64
CA HIS A 137 -9.36 -0.66 -5.34
C HIS A 137 -8.44 0.16 -4.44
N ALA A 138 -9.05 1.07 -3.69
CA ALA A 138 -8.40 1.84 -2.64
C ALA A 138 -9.00 1.52 -1.29
N PHE A 139 -8.19 1.62 -0.23
CA PHE A 139 -8.57 1.21 1.12
C PHE A 139 -8.04 2.21 2.14
N ALA A 140 -8.87 2.54 3.13
CA ALA A 140 -8.46 3.39 4.24
C ALA A 140 -7.60 2.60 5.23
N GLY A 141 -6.63 3.28 5.82
CA GLY A 141 -5.70 2.67 6.77
C GLY A 141 -5.49 3.46 8.06
N ARG A 142 -4.71 2.85 8.94
CA ARG A 142 -4.30 3.42 10.23
C ARG A 142 -2.92 2.89 10.62
N VAL A 143 -2.13 3.72 11.29
CA VAL A 143 -0.92 3.27 12.00
C VAL A 143 -1.35 2.43 13.19
N VAL A 144 -0.79 1.22 13.32
CA VAL A 144 -1.05 0.33 14.46
C VAL A 144 0.16 0.11 15.35
N ILE A 145 1.37 0.27 14.80
CA ILE A 145 2.60 0.30 15.58
C ILE A 145 3.47 1.43 15.04
N ASP A 146 3.95 2.27 15.94
CA ASP A 146 4.99 3.26 15.68
C ASP A 146 5.91 3.34 16.90
N ALA A 147 6.91 2.46 16.92
CA ALA A 147 7.79 2.25 18.06
C ALA A 147 9.28 2.46 17.68
N PRO A 148 10.04 3.26 18.45
CA PRO A 148 9.55 4.18 19.46
C PRO A 148 8.65 5.24 18.82
N THR A 149 7.77 5.86 19.62
CA THR A 149 6.99 7.00 19.16
C THR A 149 7.94 8.09 18.64
N PRO A 150 7.69 8.66 17.44
CA PRO A 150 8.54 9.69 16.88
C PRO A 150 8.74 10.87 17.84
N ALA A 151 9.98 11.32 17.98
CA ALA A 151 10.29 12.54 18.72
C ALA A 151 10.08 13.74 17.80
N GLY A 152 8.89 14.35 17.81
CA GLY A 152 8.56 15.53 17.02
C GLY A 152 7.25 15.37 16.24
N ASP A 153 7.16 16.05 15.10
CA ASP A 153 5.99 15.99 14.22
C ASP A 153 5.95 14.63 13.52
N ASP A 154 4.97 13.81 13.90
CA ASP A 154 4.67 12.55 13.23
C ASP A 154 3.96 12.83 11.89
N PRO A 155 4.53 12.42 10.74
CA PRO A 155 3.96 12.65 9.41
C PRO A 155 2.57 12.03 9.23
N PHE A 156 2.23 11.02 10.02
CA PHE A 156 0.97 10.29 9.92
C PHE A 156 -0.10 10.81 10.88
N ALA A 157 0.31 11.50 11.95
CA ALA A 157 -0.60 11.93 13.00
C ALA A 157 -1.73 12.82 12.46
N GLY A 158 -2.97 12.37 12.67
CA GLY A 158 -4.18 13.08 12.24
C GLY A 158 -4.39 13.14 10.72
N LYS A 159 -3.64 12.38 9.92
CA LYS A 159 -3.78 12.33 8.47
C LYS A 159 -4.64 11.13 8.03
N ALA A 160 -5.43 11.33 6.98
CA ALA A 160 -6.10 10.22 6.30
C ALA A 160 -5.05 9.37 5.58
N LEU A 161 -5.05 8.07 5.83
CA LEU A 161 -4.14 7.12 5.20
C LEU A 161 -4.93 6.31 4.18
N VAL A 162 -4.51 6.34 2.92
CA VAL A 162 -5.20 5.61 1.85
C VAL A 162 -4.17 4.92 0.97
N MET A 163 -4.29 3.61 0.81
CA MET A 163 -3.57 2.89 -0.25
C MET A 163 -4.47 2.70 -1.46
N HIS A 164 -3.89 2.62 -2.66
CA HIS A 164 -4.60 2.31 -3.89
C HIS A 164 -3.74 1.34 -4.71
N VAL A 165 -4.24 0.14 -5.01
CA VAL A 165 -3.54 -0.77 -5.94
C VAL A 165 -3.89 -0.35 -7.36
N ARG A 166 -3.11 0.57 -7.93
CA ARG A 166 -3.54 1.37 -9.08
C ARG A 166 -3.15 0.79 -10.44
N GLU A 167 -1.88 0.44 -10.60
CA GLU A 167 -1.33 -0.01 -11.89
C GLU A 167 -0.88 -1.45 -11.74
N CYS A 168 -1.45 -2.33 -12.55
CA CYS A 168 -1.23 -3.77 -12.43
C CYS A 168 -0.90 -4.35 -13.79
N SER A 169 0.19 -5.09 -13.85
CA SER A 169 0.58 -5.92 -14.98
C SER A 169 0.90 -7.32 -14.49
N GLN A 170 1.19 -8.23 -15.41
CA GLN A 170 1.64 -9.58 -15.06
C GLN A 170 2.97 -9.60 -14.31
N ARG A 171 3.73 -8.49 -14.31
CA ARG A 171 5.10 -8.44 -13.75
C ARG A 171 5.29 -7.41 -12.65
N GLU A 172 4.47 -6.38 -12.60
CA GLU A 172 4.63 -5.25 -11.69
C GLU A 172 3.28 -4.75 -11.23
N LEU A 173 3.18 -4.48 -9.93
CA LEU A 173 2.08 -3.79 -9.27
C LEU A 173 2.62 -2.50 -8.66
N ARG A 174 1.89 -1.39 -8.84
CA ARG A 174 2.21 -0.09 -8.23
C ARG A 174 1.08 0.30 -7.30
N ILE A 175 1.43 0.50 -6.04
CA ILE A 175 0.50 0.73 -4.94
C ILE A 175 0.82 2.08 -4.30
N PRO A 176 0.24 3.18 -4.81
CA PRO A 176 0.30 4.47 -4.16
C PRO A 176 -0.19 4.43 -2.70
N PHE A 177 0.53 5.12 -1.84
CA PHE A 177 0.18 5.33 -0.44
C PHE A 177 0.12 6.83 -0.12
N HIS A 178 -1.11 7.31 0.09
CA HIS A 178 -1.43 8.71 0.37
C HIS A 178 -1.49 8.97 1.86
N VAL A 179 -0.88 10.08 2.28
CA VAL A 179 -0.88 10.56 3.67
C VAL A 179 -1.43 11.98 3.69
N GLY A 180 -2.74 12.10 3.90
CA GLY A 180 -3.45 13.35 3.64
C GLY A 180 -3.27 13.79 2.18
N ASP A 181 -2.73 14.99 1.97
CA ASP A 181 -2.48 15.56 0.64
C ASP A 181 -1.12 15.15 0.04
N ASP A 182 -0.28 14.45 0.81
CA ASP A 182 1.00 13.95 0.34
C ASP A 182 0.80 12.69 -0.50
N ARG A 183 1.29 12.77 -1.75
CA ARG A 183 1.10 11.80 -2.82
C ARG A 183 2.43 11.28 -3.36
N SER A 184 3.50 11.43 -2.57
CA SER A 184 4.87 11.13 -2.98
C SER A 184 5.19 9.64 -3.06
N ARG A 185 4.46 8.78 -2.31
CA ARG A 185 4.90 7.41 -2.02
C ARG A 185 4.17 6.38 -2.86
N THR A 186 4.91 5.50 -3.52
CA THR A 186 4.38 4.33 -4.21
C THR A 186 5.20 3.10 -3.89
N TRP A 187 4.56 2.04 -3.38
CA TRP A 187 5.19 0.73 -3.31
C TRP A 187 5.12 0.06 -4.68
N VAL A 188 6.26 -0.38 -5.19
CA VAL A 188 6.39 -1.09 -6.46
C VAL A 188 6.77 -2.53 -6.15
N VAL A 189 5.86 -3.45 -6.43
CA VAL A 189 6.07 -4.90 -6.25
C VAL A 189 6.28 -5.54 -7.61
N THR A 190 7.46 -6.11 -7.84
CA THR A 190 7.86 -6.68 -9.13
C THR A 190 8.20 -8.16 -8.99
N ARG A 191 7.73 -9.00 -9.92
CA ARG A 191 8.17 -10.40 -10.03
C ARG A 191 9.62 -10.48 -10.51
N THR A 192 10.42 -11.26 -9.79
CA THR A 192 11.80 -11.61 -10.16
C THR A 192 11.87 -13.08 -10.55
N ARG A 193 13.08 -13.60 -10.86
CA ARG A 193 13.26 -15.03 -11.10
C ARG A 193 13.19 -15.87 -9.81
N LYS A 194 13.45 -15.26 -8.66
CA LYS A 194 13.62 -15.95 -7.37
C LYS A 194 12.50 -15.61 -6.37
N GLY A 195 11.50 -14.84 -6.79
CA GLY A 195 10.44 -14.36 -5.91
C GLY A 195 9.97 -12.97 -6.30
N LEU A 196 9.89 -12.06 -5.34
CA LEU A 196 9.42 -10.69 -5.51
C LEU A 196 10.49 -9.67 -5.14
N ARG A 197 10.32 -8.46 -5.66
CA ARG A 197 11.06 -7.27 -5.27
C ARG A 197 10.07 -6.22 -4.80
N LEU A 198 10.35 -5.58 -3.67
CA LEU A 198 9.66 -4.39 -3.21
C LEU A 198 10.59 -3.20 -3.36
N LYS A 199 10.15 -2.15 -4.06
CA LYS A 199 10.82 -0.84 -4.10
C LYS A 199 9.86 0.28 -3.69
N HIS A 200 10.41 1.35 -3.13
CA HIS A 200 9.68 2.56 -2.75
C HIS A 200 9.99 3.66 -3.76
N ASP A 201 9.06 3.92 -4.67
CA ASP A 201 9.18 5.04 -5.60
C ASP A 201 8.64 6.30 -4.93
N HIS A 202 9.56 7.21 -4.61
CA HIS A 202 9.32 8.51 -4.02
C HIS A 202 9.50 9.62 -5.05
N ARG A 203 8.51 10.50 -5.13
CA ARG A 203 8.47 11.63 -6.06
C ARG A 203 8.22 12.94 -5.35
N HIS A 204 8.79 14.01 -5.87
CA HIS A 204 8.40 15.38 -5.54
C HIS A 204 7.04 15.74 -6.16
N ALA A 205 6.44 16.84 -5.72
CA ALA A 205 5.13 17.28 -6.21
C ALA A 205 5.08 17.61 -7.70
N ASP A 206 6.22 17.98 -8.28
CA ASP A 206 6.39 18.19 -9.72
C ASP A 206 6.58 16.88 -10.52
N GLY A 207 6.67 15.74 -9.82
CA GLY A 207 6.84 14.40 -10.37
C GLY A 207 8.29 13.95 -10.59
N SER A 208 9.27 14.79 -10.28
CA SER A 208 10.69 14.41 -10.31
C SER A 208 11.02 13.41 -9.17
N ASP A 209 12.12 12.67 -9.34
CA ASP A 209 12.57 11.65 -8.39
C ASP A 209 13.12 12.31 -7.10
N ASP A 210 12.76 11.77 -5.94
CA ASP A 210 13.42 12.12 -4.66
C ASP A 210 14.85 11.54 -4.63
N ASP A 211 15.79 12.23 -3.98
CA ASP A 211 17.17 11.76 -3.80
C ASP A 211 17.25 10.36 -3.13
N VAL A 212 16.25 10.01 -2.34
CA VAL A 212 16.06 8.71 -1.70
C VAL A 212 14.80 8.04 -2.25
N THR A 213 14.92 7.51 -3.46
CA THR A 213 13.88 6.76 -4.16
C THR A 213 14.38 5.38 -4.60
N LEU A 214 13.47 4.52 -5.03
CA LEU A 214 13.71 3.16 -5.53
C LEU A 214 14.56 2.30 -4.57
N TYR A 215 14.43 2.55 -3.27
CA TYR A 215 15.02 1.72 -2.21
C TYR A 215 14.05 0.60 -1.80
N GLY A 216 14.58 -0.50 -1.28
CA GLY A 216 13.81 -1.67 -0.89
C GLY A 216 14.65 -2.95 -0.89
N GLY A 217 14.05 -4.07 -1.29
CA GLY A 217 14.68 -5.38 -1.19
C GLY A 217 14.03 -6.46 -2.06
N ASP A 218 14.71 -7.59 -2.16
CA ASP A 218 14.17 -8.83 -2.73
C ASP A 218 13.58 -9.71 -1.62
N SER A 219 12.59 -10.52 -1.96
CA SER A 219 12.02 -11.48 -1.03
C SER A 219 13.04 -12.57 -0.69
N GLU A 220 13.13 -12.93 0.59
CA GLU A 220 13.92 -14.08 1.05
C GLU A 220 13.07 -15.36 1.17
N ALA A 221 13.77 -16.48 1.33
CA ALA A 221 13.18 -17.78 1.58
C ALA A 221 12.27 -17.81 2.82
N GLY A 222 11.30 -18.72 2.83
CA GLY A 222 10.34 -18.86 3.94
C GLY A 222 9.19 -17.83 3.88
N GLY A 223 8.97 -17.22 2.72
CA GLY A 223 7.78 -16.43 2.43
C GLY A 223 6.50 -17.28 2.40
N SER A 224 5.35 -16.63 2.32
CA SER A 224 4.07 -17.32 2.16
C SER A 224 3.15 -16.58 1.19
N ALA A 225 2.08 -17.24 0.77
CA ALA A 225 1.02 -16.60 0.01
C ALA A 225 0.34 -15.44 0.78
N ARG A 226 0.55 -15.29 2.10
CA ARG A 226 -0.05 -14.23 2.94
C ARG A 226 0.94 -13.15 3.36
N ARG A 227 2.24 -13.43 3.37
CA ARG A 227 3.27 -12.50 3.84
C ARG A 227 4.57 -12.72 3.08
N GLN A 228 5.18 -11.61 2.68
CA GLN A 228 6.52 -11.57 2.10
C GLN A 228 7.37 -10.55 2.88
N GLN A 229 8.65 -10.85 3.04
CA GLN A 229 9.63 -9.99 3.71
C GLN A 229 10.73 -9.63 2.73
N PHE A 230 11.19 -8.38 2.79
CA PHE A 230 12.13 -7.78 1.87
C PHE A 230 13.23 -7.10 2.69
N PRO A 231 14.29 -7.83 3.08
CA PRO A 231 15.47 -7.20 3.64
C PRO A 231 16.14 -6.27 2.63
N VAL A 232 16.73 -5.21 3.14
CA VAL A 232 17.37 -4.17 2.34
C VAL A 232 18.45 -4.71 1.39
N ASP A 233 18.33 -4.38 0.11
CA ASP A 233 19.31 -4.78 -0.90
C ASP A 233 20.52 -3.83 -0.96
N ASP A 234 21.56 -4.27 -1.66
CA ASP A 234 22.84 -3.56 -1.72
C ASP A 234 22.72 -2.17 -2.35
N ASP A 235 21.89 -2.01 -3.38
CA ASP A 235 21.62 -0.71 -4.02
C ASP A 235 20.98 0.28 -3.03
N SER A 236 20.07 -0.22 -2.20
CA SER A 236 19.42 0.58 -1.15
C SER A 236 20.40 0.93 -0.04
N ARG A 237 21.25 -0.02 0.41
CA ARG A 237 22.32 0.26 1.40
C ARG A 237 23.30 1.31 0.88
N ALA A 238 23.67 1.26 -0.39
CA ALA A 238 24.52 2.25 -1.02
C ALA A 238 23.86 3.64 -1.05
N THR A 239 22.56 3.69 -1.41
CA THR A 239 21.76 4.92 -1.42
C THR A 239 21.65 5.54 -0.03
N PHE A 240 21.29 4.75 0.98
CA PHE A 240 21.19 5.22 2.36
C PHE A 240 22.53 5.67 2.94
N THR A 241 23.61 4.95 2.66
CA THR A 241 24.95 5.34 3.12
C THR A 241 25.36 6.68 2.53
N ARG A 242 25.17 6.89 1.21
CA ARG A 242 25.52 8.15 0.53
C ARG A 242 24.63 9.32 0.95
N THR A 243 23.39 9.06 1.38
CA THR A 243 22.40 10.09 1.77
C THR A 243 22.27 10.25 3.29
N ASN A 244 23.27 9.80 4.05
CA ASN A 244 23.36 9.93 5.50
C ASN A 244 22.19 9.29 6.28
N ARG A 245 21.73 8.12 5.83
CA ARG A 245 20.64 7.31 6.41
C ARG A 245 21.11 5.90 6.78
N ALA A 246 22.35 5.74 7.24
CA ALA A 246 22.96 4.43 7.47
C ALA A 246 22.18 3.51 8.44
N VAL A 247 21.33 4.06 9.30
CA VAL A 247 20.42 3.26 10.16
C VAL A 247 19.45 2.39 9.35
N SER A 248 19.07 2.81 8.14
CA SER A 248 18.21 2.06 7.21
C SER A 248 18.92 0.87 6.56
N ASN A 249 20.25 0.72 6.71
CA ASN A 249 21.01 -0.40 6.14
C ASN A 249 20.69 -1.76 6.79
N THR A 250 19.80 -1.79 7.78
CA THR A 250 19.30 -3.01 8.45
C THR A 250 17.78 -3.15 8.34
N ASN A 251 17.14 -2.36 7.49
CA ASN A 251 15.70 -2.42 7.27
C ASN A 251 15.30 -3.79 6.71
N VAL A 252 14.20 -4.31 7.24
CA VAL A 252 13.40 -5.37 6.66
C VAL A 252 11.99 -4.83 6.51
N TRP A 253 11.52 -4.78 5.27
CA TRP A 253 10.13 -4.46 4.98
C TRP A 253 9.31 -5.74 4.91
N ALA A 254 8.02 -5.66 5.21
CA ALA A 254 7.11 -6.75 4.95
C ALA A 254 5.75 -6.25 4.48
N ILE A 255 5.11 -7.07 3.64
CA ILE A 255 3.72 -6.87 3.25
C ILE A 255 2.94 -8.12 3.62
N GLU A 256 1.81 -7.94 4.30
CA GLU A 256 0.83 -8.99 4.60
C GLU A 256 -0.48 -8.73 3.86
N VAL A 257 -1.12 -9.79 3.38
CA VAL A 257 -2.44 -9.73 2.75
C VAL A 257 -3.31 -10.87 3.27
N GLU A 258 -4.36 -10.49 4.00
CA GLU A 258 -5.49 -11.36 4.34
C GLU A 258 -6.70 -10.95 3.49
N PRO A 259 -7.05 -11.73 2.44
CA PRO A 259 -8.08 -11.32 1.49
C PRO A 259 -9.41 -10.95 2.14
N GLY A 260 -9.92 -9.78 1.78
CA GLY A 260 -11.19 -9.25 2.31
C GLY A 260 -11.13 -8.82 3.78
N GLN A 261 -9.97 -8.85 4.42
CA GLN A 261 -9.78 -8.45 5.81
C GLN A 261 -8.75 -7.34 5.94
N LEU A 262 -7.49 -7.59 5.58
CA LEU A 262 -6.38 -6.69 5.94
C LEU A 262 -5.26 -6.70 4.92
N PHE A 263 -4.73 -5.53 4.63
CA PHE A 263 -3.39 -5.37 4.09
C PHE A 263 -2.51 -4.72 5.15
N VAL A 264 -1.29 -5.22 5.34
CA VAL A 264 -0.32 -4.63 6.26
C VAL A 264 0.93 -4.27 5.51
N TYR A 265 1.44 -3.07 5.77
CA TYR A 265 2.82 -2.71 5.48
C TYR A 265 3.59 -2.59 6.80
N GLU A 266 4.78 -3.18 6.85
CA GLU A 266 5.67 -3.14 8.00
C GLU A 266 7.08 -2.71 7.59
N LEU A 267 7.71 -1.92 8.47
CA LEU A 267 9.14 -1.65 8.48
C LEU A 267 9.69 -2.06 9.84
N ALA A 268 10.69 -2.94 9.85
CA ALA A 268 11.38 -3.41 11.03
C ALA A 268 12.90 -3.26 10.89
N ARG A 269 13.56 -2.84 11.96
CA ARG A 269 15.03 -2.90 12.14
C ARG A 269 15.33 -2.86 13.65
N PRO A 270 16.58 -3.11 14.11
CA PRO A 270 16.91 -3.00 15.52
C PRO A 270 16.49 -1.64 16.10
N GLY A 271 15.63 -1.67 17.13
CA GLY A 271 15.13 -0.47 17.80
C GLY A 271 14.02 0.30 17.07
N ARG A 272 13.46 -0.23 15.96
CA ARG A 272 12.35 0.40 15.23
C ARG A 272 11.36 -0.64 14.70
N LEU A 273 10.08 -0.42 14.96
CA LEU A 273 8.98 -1.14 14.34
C LEU A 273 7.88 -0.15 13.94
N PHE A 274 7.50 -0.18 12.68
CA PHE A 274 6.40 0.61 12.12
C PHE A 274 5.45 -0.30 11.37
N ARG A 275 4.15 -0.17 11.62
CA ARG A 275 3.10 -0.95 10.94
C ARG A 275 1.90 -0.07 10.61
N VAL A 276 1.45 -0.15 9.36
CA VAL A 276 0.19 0.43 8.88
C VAL A 276 -0.70 -0.68 8.36
N GLU A 277 -1.97 -0.63 8.76
CA GLU A 277 -3.01 -1.56 8.35
C GLU A 277 -4.04 -0.86 7.47
N PHE A 278 -4.55 -1.55 6.45
CA PHE A 278 -5.62 -1.08 5.59
C PHE A 278 -6.77 -2.10 5.56
N ASP A 279 -8.01 -1.63 5.70
CA ASP A 279 -9.21 -2.47 5.74
C ASP A 279 -9.61 -2.92 4.33
N LEU A 280 -9.35 -4.18 3.99
CA LEU A 280 -9.70 -4.75 2.68
C LEU A 280 -11.18 -5.12 2.54
N GLY A 281 -11.94 -5.09 3.65
CA GLY A 281 -13.38 -5.37 3.65
C GLY A 281 -14.22 -4.20 3.15
N GLN A 282 -13.66 -2.99 3.15
CA GLN A 282 -14.38 -1.76 2.79
C GLN A 282 -13.57 -0.89 1.82
N PRO A 283 -13.72 -1.10 0.49
CA PRO A 283 -13.15 -0.19 -0.50
C PRO A 283 -13.65 1.24 -0.31
N VAL A 284 -12.74 2.21 -0.48
CA VAL A 284 -13.04 3.64 -0.47
C VAL A 284 -12.88 4.24 -1.87
N ALA A 285 -13.31 5.49 -2.04
CA ALA A 285 -13.06 6.21 -3.29
C ALA A 285 -11.54 6.32 -3.55
N ALA A 286 -11.14 6.07 -4.80
CA ALA A 286 -9.75 6.20 -5.19
C ALA A 286 -9.27 7.65 -5.00
N PRO A 287 -8.09 7.86 -4.37
CA PRO A 287 -7.52 9.20 -4.24
C PRO A 287 -7.02 9.72 -5.60
N PRO A 288 -6.66 11.02 -5.72
CA PRO A 288 -5.99 11.53 -6.90
C PRO A 288 -4.73 10.73 -7.24
N PRO A 289 -4.29 10.69 -8.50
CA PRO A 289 -3.06 9.99 -8.87
C PRO A 289 -1.85 10.43 -8.03
N PRO A 290 -0.91 9.50 -7.72
CA PRO A 290 0.35 9.84 -7.09
C PRO A 290 1.13 10.82 -7.96
N TRP A 291 2.02 11.60 -7.36
CA TRP A 291 2.90 12.48 -8.11
C TRP A 291 3.78 11.70 -9.09
N GLY A 292 4.08 12.29 -10.24
CA GLY A 292 4.89 11.67 -11.29
C GLY A 292 4.18 10.61 -12.14
N SER A 293 2.97 10.18 -11.79
CA SER A 293 2.21 9.23 -12.61
C SER A 293 1.52 9.90 -13.81
N ARG A 294 1.47 9.19 -14.94
CA ARG A 294 0.82 9.63 -16.19
C ARG A 294 -0.45 8.84 -16.45
#